data_AF-A0A316L2F2-F1
#
_entry.id   AF-A0A316L2F2-F1
#
_cell.length_a   1.000
_cell.length_b   1.000
_cell.length_c   1.000
_cell.angle_alpha   90.00
_cell.angle_beta   90.00
_cell.angle_gamma   90.00
#
_symmetry.space_group_name_H-M   'P 1'
#
loop_
_entity.id
_entity.type
_entity.pdbx_description
1 polymer ?
#
loop_
_entity_poly.entity_id
_entity_poly.type
_entity_poly.pdbx_seq_one_letter_code
_entity_poly.pdbx_strand_id
1 'polypeptide(L)'
;MESQKTFTKRIGGYLHKMIPITDASGKLLHYVTKPLMVELKPRDIMQIIIGSTILALPVAYTEEAWKLGEELPLLNVGFLSIISLVFIALFVFFNFYRFNINGNVFNYIKRVIATYIISILVVAVLLTIIQRCPWETDFVLAIKRIIIVAFPASMSATISDVLK
;
A
#
# COMPACT_ATOMS: atom_id res chain seq x y z
N MET A 1 17.27 -18.26 -35.89
CA MET A 1 16.01 -18.09 -35.15
C MET A 1 16.20 -16.95 -34.17
N GLU A 2 15.74 -15.74 -34.51
CA GLU A 2 15.76 -14.62 -33.57
C GLU A 2 14.87 -14.95 -32.38
N SER A 3 15.46 -15.01 -31.19
CA SER A 3 14.73 -15.08 -29.93
C SER A 3 13.81 -13.86 -29.85
N GLN A 4 12.52 -14.07 -30.05
CA GLN A 4 11.50 -13.04 -29.89
C GLN A 4 11.40 -12.71 -28.41
N LYS A 5 12.13 -11.66 -28.01
CA LYS A 5 12.24 -11.28 -26.61
C LYS A 5 11.01 -10.52 -26.15
N THR A 6 10.56 -10.83 -24.94
CA THR A 6 9.59 -10.00 -24.23
C THR A 6 10.21 -8.61 -24.00
N PHE A 7 9.42 -7.56 -24.25
CA PHE A 7 9.83 -6.18 -24.02
C PHE A 7 8.71 -5.39 -23.36
N THR A 8 9.05 -4.26 -22.74
CA THR A 8 8.09 -3.36 -22.09
C THR A 8 7.79 -2.17 -22.98
N LYS A 9 6.51 -1.81 -23.14
CA LYS A 9 6.08 -0.62 -23.89
C LYS A 9 5.09 0.18 -23.05
N ARG A 10 5.18 1.52 -23.11
CA ARG A 10 4.21 2.40 -22.46
C ARG A 10 3.03 2.64 -23.40
N ILE A 11 1.81 2.33 -22.93
CA ILE A 11 0.56 2.51 -23.68
C ILE A 11 -0.42 3.20 -22.72
N GLY A 12 -1.00 4.33 -23.14
CA GLY A 12 -1.94 5.10 -22.30
C GLY A 12 -1.36 5.55 -20.95
N GLY A 13 -0.05 5.79 -20.85
CA GLY A 13 0.62 6.21 -19.61
C GLY A 13 0.95 5.08 -18.62
N TYR A 14 0.63 3.83 -18.95
CA TYR A 14 0.93 2.64 -18.15
C TYR A 14 1.97 1.74 -18.83
N LEU A 15 2.83 1.12 -18.03
CA LEU A 15 3.78 0.12 -18.49
C LEU A 15 3.04 -1.18 -18.80
N HIS A 16 3.21 -1.68 -20.02
CA HIS A 16 2.70 -2.97 -20.47
C HIS A 16 3.87 -3.88 -20.85
N LYS A 17 3.80 -5.14 -20.44
CA LYS A 17 4.68 -6.21 -20.90
C LYS A 17 4.09 -6.77 -22.19
N MET A 18 4.88 -6.75 -23.26
CA MET A 18 4.53 -7.32 -24.56
C MET A 18 5.00 -8.78 -24.58
N ILE A 19 4.04 -9.70 -24.60
CA ILE A 19 4.30 -11.14 -24.64
C ILE A 19 4.04 -11.63 -26.07
N PRO A 20 5.06 -12.16 -26.79
CA PRO A 20 4.86 -12.70 -28.12
C PRO A 20 4.03 -13.99 -28.04
N ILE A 21 2.97 -14.09 -28.85
CA ILE A 21 2.29 -15.35 -29.13
C ILE A 21 2.87 -15.90 -30.43
N THR A 22 3.40 -17.11 -30.36
CA THR A 22 3.95 -17.84 -31.51
C THR A 22 3.06 -19.01 -31.89
N ASP A 23 2.98 -19.31 -33.18
CA ASP A 23 2.35 -20.52 -33.71
C ASP A 23 3.17 -21.79 -33.37
N ALA A 24 2.62 -22.98 -33.61
CA ALA A 24 3.31 -24.28 -33.46
C ALA A 24 4.63 -24.35 -34.24
N SER A 25 4.74 -23.55 -35.31
CA SER A 25 5.93 -23.39 -36.15
C SER A 25 6.97 -22.39 -35.61
N GLY A 26 6.71 -21.74 -34.46
CA GLY A 26 7.56 -20.69 -33.88
C GLY A 26 7.46 -19.31 -34.56
N LYS A 27 6.51 -19.13 -35.48
CA LYS A 27 6.27 -17.85 -36.17
C LYS A 27 5.44 -16.92 -35.27
N LEU A 28 5.85 -15.65 -35.15
CA LEU A 28 5.08 -14.64 -34.38
C LEU A 28 3.73 -14.42 -35.02
N LEU A 29 2.66 -14.55 -34.24
CA LEU A 29 1.32 -14.18 -34.67
C LEU A 29 1.02 -12.75 -34.20
N HIS A 30 0.95 -12.52 -32.90
CA HIS A 30 0.62 -11.23 -32.29
C HIS A 30 1.28 -11.04 -30.92
N TYR A 31 1.35 -9.81 -30.44
CA TYR A 31 1.76 -9.51 -29.06
C TYR A 31 0.55 -9.27 -28.17
N VAL A 32 0.51 -9.92 -27.01
CA VAL A 32 -0.46 -9.61 -25.95
C VAL A 32 0.12 -8.57 -25.01
N THR A 33 -0.68 -7.56 -24.70
CA THR A 33 -0.38 -6.52 -23.72
C THR A 33 -0.82 -6.99 -22.33
N LYS A 34 0.13 -7.09 -21.39
CA LYS A 34 -0.18 -7.31 -19.97
C LYS A 34 0.23 -6.07 -19.16
N PRO A 35 -0.69 -5.36 -18.50
CA PRO A 35 -0.32 -4.19 -17.69
C PRO A 35 0.55 -4.64 -16.51
N LEU A 36 1.66 -3.93 -16.29
CA LEU A 36 2.60 -4.22 -15.20
C LEU A 36 2.13 -3.64 -13.86
N MET A 37 1.34 -2.57 -13.89
CA MET A 37 0.72 -1.92 -12.71
C MET A 37 1.67 -1.59 -11.54
N VAL A 38 2.99 -1.53 -11.80
CA VAL A 38 4.03 -1.32 -10.78
C VAL A 38 4.13 0.12 -10.31
N GLU A 39 3.89 1.10 -11.19
CA GLU A 39 4.05 2.52 -10.84
C GLU A 39 2.95 2.99 -9.88
N LEU A 40 3.30 3.72 -8.83
CA LEU A 40 2.35 4.42 -7.97
C LEU A 40 1.85 5.70 -8.65
N LYS A 41 0.55 5.78 -8.94
CA LYS A 41 -0.10 6.91 -9.62
C LYS A 41 -1.01 7.71 -8.66
N PRO A 42 -1.42 8.94 -9.01
CA PRO A 42 -2.36 9.71 -8.19
C PRO A 42 -3.69 9.00 -7.92
N ARG A 43 -4.19 8.19 -8.85
CA ARG A 43 -5.37 7.34 -8.64
C ARG A 43 -5.17 6.36 -7.48
N ASP A 44 -4.00 5.71 -7.42
CA ASP A 44 -3.64 4.79 -6.34
C ASP A 44 -3.60 5.52 -4.98
N ILE A 45 -3.04 6.75 -4.96
CA ILE A 45 -3.01 7.59 -3.75
C ILE A 45 -4.44 7.86 -3.25
N MET A 46 -5.36 8.22 -4.14
CA MET A 46 -6.77 8.44 -3.75
C MET A 46 -7.41 7.17 -3.20
N GLN A 47 -7.12 6.00 -3.79
CA GLN A 47 -7.62 4.71 -3.31
C GLN A 47 -7.06 4.36 -1.93
N ILE A 48 -5.77 4.61 -1.70
CA ILE A 48 -5.15 4.44 -0.38
C ILE A 48 -5.81 5.36 0.66
N ILE A 49 -6.10 6.61 0.32
CA ILE A 49 -6.79 7.55 1.23
C ILE A 49 -8.20 7.05 1.57
N ILE A 50 -9.00 6.73 0.55
CA ILE A 50 -10.37 6.24 0.73
C ILE A 50 -10.34 4.93 1.53
N GLY A 51 -9.52 3.97 1.13
CA GLY A 51 -9.36 2.68 1.82
C GLY A 51 -8.91 2.84 3.27
N SER A 52 -7.94 3.71 3.55
CA SER A 52 -7.52 3.99 4.93
C SER A 52 -8.68 4.50 5.78
N THR A 53 -9.49 5.40 5.22
CA THR A 53 -10.61 6.04 5.91
C THR A 53 -11.68 5.04 6.35
N ILE A 54 -11.94 4.00 5.55
CA ILE A 54 -12.98 2.99 5.82
C ILE A 54 -12.80 2.33 7.20
N LEU A 55 -11.57 1.90 7.53
CA LEU A 55 -11.30 1.30 8.85
C LEU A 55 -10.78 2.32 9.87
N ALA A 56 -10.20 3.44 9.44
CA ALA A 56 -9.79 4.49 10.37
C ALA A 56 -10.98 5.07 11.14
N LEU A 57 -12.11 5.37 10.48
CA LEU A 57 -13.28 5.96 11.13
C LEU A 57 -13.83 5.11 12.30
N PRO A 58 -14.26 3.85 12.09
CA PRO A 58 -14.84 3.06 13.17
C PRO A 58 -13.83 2.80 14.30
N VAL A 59 -12.53 2.64 13.99
CA VAL A 59 -11.50 2.37 15.00
C VAL A 59 -11.09 3.65 15.74
N ALA A 60 -11.03 4.79 15.06
CA ALA A 60 -10.68 6.07 15.69
C ALA A 60 -11.77 6.59 16.63
N TYR A 61 -13.03 6.19 16.45
CA TYR A 61 -14.15 6.62 17.28
C TYR A 61 -14.39 5.75 18.53
N THR A 62 -13.61 4.70 18.74
CA THR A 62 -13.78 3.81 19.90
C THR A 62 -12.86 4.20 21.04
N GLU A 63 -13.38 4.13 22.27
CA GLU A 63 -12.57 4.41 23.47
C GLU A 63 -11.49 3.37 23.68
N GLU A 64 -11.73 2.13 23.26
CA GLU A 64 -10.81 1.01 23.36
C GLU A 64 -9.51 1.31 22.60
N ALA A 65 -9.60 1.92 21.41
CA ALA A 65 -8.42 2.32 20.65
C ALA A 65 -7.61 3.41 21.36
N TRP A 66 -8.28 4.35 22.03
CA TRP A 66 -7.61 5.43 22.76
C TRP A 66 -6.92 4.93 24.03
N LYS A 67 -7.60 4.07 24.80
CA LYS A 67 -7.10 3.44 26.02
C LYS A 67 -5.94 2.51 25.72
N LEU A 68 -6.01 1.73 24.64
CA LEU A 68 -4.88 0.92 24.18
C LEU A 68 -3.65 1.81 23.89
N GLY A 69 -3.84 3.01 23.37
CA GLY A 69 -2.77 3.99 23.19
C GLY A 69 -2.11 4.45 24.49
N GLU A 70 -2.85 4.50 25.60
CA GLU A 70 -2.32 4.86 26.92
C GLU A 70 -1.56 3.67 27.54
N GLU A 71 -2.19 2.50 27.55
CA GLU A 71 -1.71 1.31 28.27
C GLU A 71 -0.54 0.59 27.58
N LEU A 72 -0.52 0.56 26.24
CA LEU A 72 0.41 -0.31 25.52
C LEU A 72 1.85 0.24 25.60
N PRO A 73 2.86 -0.55 25.97
CA PRO A 73 4.26 -0.09 25.94
C PRO A 73 4.71 0.33 24.53
N LEU A 74 5.61 1.31 24.45
CA LEU A 74 6.11 1.84 23.17
C LEU A 74 6.72 0.76 22.27
N LEU A 75 7.39 -0.22 22.87
CA LEU A 75 8.00 -1.34 22.16
C LEU A 75 6.95 -2.19 21.42
N ASN A 76 5.80 -2.44 22.04
CA ASN A 76 4.70 -3.19 21.44
C ASN A 76 4.04 -2.40 20.31
N VAL A 77 3.89 -1.08 20.46
CA VAL A 77 3.44 -0.19 19.38
C VAL A 77 4.40 -0.24 18.19
N GLY A 78 5.72 -0.26 18.45
CA GLY A 78 6.74 -0.48 17.42
C GLY A 78 6.55 -1.80 16.68
N PHE A 79 6.27 -2.89 17.38
CA PHE A 79 5.95 -4.17 16.75
C PHE A 79 4.67 -4.13 15.90
N LEU A 80 3.61 -3.43 16.34
CA LEU A 80 2.41 -3.24 15.52
C LEU A 80 2.74 -2.50 14.21
N SER A 81 3.60 -1.49 14.26
CA SER A 81 4.07 -0.79 13.06
C SER A 81 4.84 -1.71 12.10
N ILE A 82 5.76 -2.52 12.63
CA ILE A 82 6.52 -3.49 11.83
C ILE A 82 5.59 -4.53 11.20
N ILE A 83 4.65 -5.08 11.98
CA ILE A 83 3.67 -6.05 11.49
C ILE A 83 2.78 -5.43 10.40
N SER A 84 2.36 -4.17 10.57
CA SER A 84 1.64 -3.42 9.53
C SER A 84 2.42 -3.39 8.22
N LEU A 85 3.69 -2.99 8.29
CA LEU A 85 4.57 -2.92 7.11
C LEU A 85 4.77 -4.29 6.46
N VAL A 86 4.93 -5.36 7.25
CA VAL A 86 5.04 -6.72 6.74
C VAL A 86 3.77 -7.14 6.00
N PHE A 87 2.58 -6.87 6.54
CA PHE A 87 1.33 -7.20 5.86
C PHE A 87 1.16 -6.43 4.55
N ILE A 88 1.46 -5.13 4.54
CA ILE A 88 1.43 -4.31 3.32
C ILE A 88 2.43 -4.87 2.30
N ALA A 89 3.66 -5.15 2.74
CA ALA A 89 4.74 -5.68 1.90
C ALA A 89 4.36 -7.01 1.26
N LEU A 90 3.84 -7.95 2.04
CA LEU A 90 3.40 -9.26 1.55
C LEU A 90 2.23 -9.10 0.57
N PHE A 91 1.22 -8.32 0.92
CA PHE A 91 0.05 -8.14 0.07
C PHE A 91 0.40 -7.49 -1.27
N VAL A 92 1.19 -6.42 -1.26
CA VAL A 92 1.66 -5.75 -2.48
C VAL A 92 2.55 -6.70 -3.30
N PHE A 93 3.40 -7.49 -2.64
CA PHE A 93 4.26 -8.45 -3.32
C PHE A 93 3.44 -9.50 -4.08
N PHE A 94 2.49 -10.16 -3.41
CA PHE A 94 1.70 -11.22 -4.02
C PHE A 94 0.75 -10.72 -5.11
N ASN A 95 0.21 -9.50 -4.99
CA ASN A 95 -0.75 -8.96 -5.96
C ASN A 95 -0.07 -8.32 -7.19
N PHE A 96 1.03 -7.57 -7.01
CA PHE A 96 1.61 -6.78 -8.11
C PHE A 96 2.98 -7.28 -8.58
N TYR A 97 3.82 -7.80 -7.68
CA TYR A 97 5.26 -7.96 -7.94
C TYR A 97 5.74 -9.41 -8.05
N ARG A 98 4.92 -10.42 -7.69
CA ARG A 98 5.29 -11.85 -7.66
C ARG A 98 6.06 -12.32 -8.91
N PHE A 99 5.66 -11.86 -10.10
CA PHE A 99 6.27 -12.26 -11.38
C PHE A 99 7.04 -11.15 -12.10
N ASN A 100 7.09 -9.94 -11.53
CA ASN A 100 7.67 -8.74 -12.17
C ASN A 100 8.63 -7.97 -11.24
N ILE A 101 9.11 -8.58 -10.15
CA ILE A 101 9.97 -7.91 -9.18
C ILE A 101 11.33 -7.50 -9.75
N ASN A 102 11.87 -8.30 -10.69
CA ASN A 102 13.16 -8.04 -11.33
C ASN A 102 13.11 -6.71 -12.09
N GLY A 103 13.88 -5.72 -11.61
CA GLY A 103 13.94 -4.37 -12.16
C GLY A 103 12.92 -3.38 -11.59
N ASN A 104 11.99 -3.80 -10.72
CA ASN A 104 10.94 -2.93 -10.16
C ASN A 104 10.95 -2.84 -8.62
N VAL A 105 12.01 -3.31 -7.95
CA VAL A 105 12.15 -3.30 -6.48
C VAL A 105 11.96 -1.90 -5.89
N PHE A 106 12.46 -0.86 -6.56
CA PHE A 106 12.28 0.53 -6.11
C PHE A 106 10.80 0.95 -6.09
N ASN A 107 10.04 0.60 -7.13
CA ASN A 107 8.60 0.90 -7.19
C ASN A 107 7.82 0.12 -6.12
N TYR A 108 8.25 -1.12 -5.83
CA TYR A 108 7.69 -1.94 -4.76
C TYR A 108 7.87 -1.28 -3.39
N ILE A 109 9.11 -0.96 -3.02
CA ILE A 109 9.43 -0.32 -1.74
C ILE A 109 8.69 1.02 -1.62
N LYS A 110 8.72 1.83 -2.69
CA LYS A 110 8.01 3.11 -2.75
C LYS A 110 6.52 2.94 -2.47
N ARG A 111 5.86 1.95 -3.06
CA ARG A 111 4.42 1.69 -2.85
C ARG A 111 4.15 1.27 -1.40
N VAL A 112 4.90 0.32 -0.84
CA VAL A 112 4.74 -0.14 0.55
C VAL A 112 4.88 1.00 1.56
N ILE A 113 5.95 1.79 1.42
CA ILE A 113 6.21 2.93 2.31
C ILE A 113 5.14 4.02 2.12
N ALA A 114 4.79 4.36 0.87
CA ALA A 114 3.78 5.37 0.59
C ALA A 114 2.41 4.98 1.17
N THR A 115 1.97 3.74 1.00
CA THR A 115 0.71 3.25 1.57
C THR A 115 0.68 3.43 3.08
N TYR A 116 1.74 3.02 3.78
CA TYR A 116 1.81 3.16 5.23
C TYR A 116 1.83 4.63 5.70
N ILE A 117 2.66 5.48 5.07
CA ILE A 117 2.73 6.91 5.41
C ILE A 117 1.40 7.60 5.17
N ILE A 118 0.75 7.36 4.02
CA ILE A 118 -0.55 7.97 3.70
C ILE A 118 -1.60 7.52 4.73
N SER A 119 -1.63 6.24 5.10
CA SER A 119 -2.56 5.75 6.13
C SER A 119 -2.32 6.40 7.50
N ILE A 120 -1.06 6.55 7.92
CA ILE A 120 -0.70 7.29 9.14
C ILE A 120 -1.20 8.73 9.07
N LEU A 121 -1.00 9.42 7.95
CA LEU A 121 -1.45 10.81 7.77
C LEU A 121 -2.97 10.92 7.85
N VAL A 122 -3.71 10.03 7.20
CA VAL A 122 -5.18 9.99 7.27
C VAL A 122 -5.64 9.83 8.72
N VAL A 123 -5.04 8.90 9.45
CA VAL A 123 -5.36 8.66 10.87
C VAL A 123 -4.97 9.85 11.75
N ALA A 124 -3.80 10.46 11.54
CA ALA A 124 -3.35 11.62 12.30
C ALA A 124 -4.30 12.81 12.11
N VAL A 125 -4.71 13.08 10.88
CA VAL A 125 -5.71 14.11 10.58
C VAL A 125 -7.03 13.79 11.30
N LEU A 126 -7.51 12.55 11.18
CA LEU A 126 -8.77 12.13 11.79
C LEU A 126 -8.73 12.27 13.32
N LEU A 127 -7.72 11.71 13.98
CA LEU A 127 -7.56 11.78 15.44
C LEU A 127 -7.37 13.22 15.96
N THR A 128 -6.77 14.10 15.14
CA THR A 128 -6.65 15.52 15.44
C THR A 128 -8.01 16.22 15.38
N ILE A 129 -8.81 15.96 14.34
CA ILE A 129 -10.14 16.55 14.19
C ILE A 129 -11.04 16.20 15.37
N ILE A 130 -10.95 14.96 15.88
CA ILE A 130 -11.78 14.47 16.98
C ILE A 130 -11.21 14.81 18.37
N GLN A 131 -10.13 15.59 18.42
CA GLN A 131 -9.45 16.01 19.66
C GLN A 131 -8.94 14.83 20.52
N ARG A 132 -8.46 13.76 19.86
CA ARG A 132 -7.88 12.57 20.52
C ARG A 132 -6.37 12.42 20.31
N CYS A 133 -5.72 13.37 19.64
CA CYS A 133 -4.26 13.48 19.59
C CYS A 133 -3.78 14.62 20.51
N PRO A 134 -3.25 14.33 21.71
CA PRO A 134 -2.73 15.33 22.63
C PRO A 134 -1.34 15.83 22.19
N TRP A 135 -1.26 16.53 21.06
CA TRP A 135 0.00 16.96 20.45
C TRP A 135 0.88 17.81 21.38
N GLU A 136 0.28 18.64 22.23
CA GLU A 136 0.98 19.57 23.12
C GLU A 136 1.35 18.98 24.47
N THR A 137 0.49 18.11 25.02
CA THR A 137 0.66 17.58 26.38
C THR A 137 1.42 16.26 26.41
N ASP A 138 1.16 15.36 25.45
CA ASP A 138 1.83 14.07 25.36
C ASP A 138 1.97 13.64 23.88
N PHE A 139 3.08 14.09 23.29
CA PHE A 139 3.44 13.74 21.91
C PHE A 139 3.61 12.22 21.71
N VAL A 140 4.11 11.51 22.72
CA VAL A 140 4.34 10.07 22.61
C VAL A 140 3.00 9.33 22.56
N LEU A 141 2.04 9.71 23.41
CA LEU A 141 0.69 9.17 23.38
C LEU A 141 -0.02 9.43 22.04
N ALA A 142 0.15 10.63 21.47
CA ALA A 142 -0.39 10.96 20.15
C ALA A 142 0.13 9.98 19.08
N ILE A 143 1.45 9.76 19.04
CA ILE A 143 2.06 8.81 18.10
C ILE A 143 1.58 7.37 18.34
N LYS A 144 1.46 6.94 19.60
CA LYS A 144 0.96 5.60 19.95
C LYS A 144 -0.45 5.37 19.39
N ARG A 145 -1.37 6.30 19.63
CA ARG A 145 -2.76 6.22 19.12
C ARG A 145 -2.80 6.19 17.60
N ILE A 146 -1.98 7.01 16.94
CA ILE A 146 -1.90 7.03 15.47
C ILE A 146 -1.45 5.68 14.93
N ILE A 147 -0.37 5.09 15.47
CA ILE A 147 0.14 3.80 14.98
C ILE A 147 -0.86 2.67 15.20
N ILE A 148 -1.51 2.63 16.36
CA ILE A 148 -2.52 1.62 16.71
C ILE A 148 -3.70 1.66 15.73
N VAL A 149 -4.24 2.85 15.45
CA VAL A 149 -5.37 3.02 14.52
C VAL A 149 -4.91 2.87 13.06
N ALA A 150 -3.68 3.25 12.73
CA ALA A 150 -3.10 3.09 11.40
C ALA A 150 -2.88 1.64 11.00
N PHE A 151 -2.77 0.70 11.96
CA PHE A 151 -2.63 -0.71 11.66
C PHE A 151 -3.82 -1.25 10.82
N PRO A 152 -5.07 -1.27 11.32
CA PRO A 152 -6.22 -1.71 10.52
C PRO A 152 -6.49 -0.78 9.33
N ALA A 153 -6.28 0.53 9.47
CA ALA A 153 -6.47 1.48 8.36
C ALA A 153 -5.56 1.16 7.16
N SER A 154 -4.27 0.90 7.40
CA SER A 154 -3.30 0.61 6.34
C SER A 154 -3.54 -0.73 5.64
N MET A 155 -4.10 -1.72 6.35
CA MET A 155 -4.57 -2.96 5.72
C MET A 155 -5.72 -2.69 4.75
N SER A 156 -6.71 -1.90 5.16
CA SER A 156 -7.85 -1.53 4.29
C SER A 156 -7.40 -0.72 3.08
N ALA A 157 -6.47 0.22 3.29
CA ALA A 157 -5.83 1.00 2.23
C ALA A 157 -5.17 0.12 1.17
N THR A 158 -4.44 -0.89 1.63
CA THR A 158 -3.70 -1.83 0.78
C THR A 158 -4.63 -2.70 -0.06
N ILE A 159 -5.79 -3.09 0.49
CA ILE A 159 -6.83 -3.81 -0.27
C ILE A 159 -7.45 -2.89 -1.33
N SER A 160 -7.74 -1.64 -0.98
CA SER A 160 -8.34 -0.68 -1.90
C SER A 160 -7.42 -0.34 -3.08
N ASP A 161 -6.10 -0.27 -2.86
CA ASP A 161 -5.07 -0.03 -3.88
C ASP A 161 -5.04 -1.10 -5.00
N VAL A 162 -5.66 -2.26 -4.80
CA VAL A 162 -5.80 -3.32 -5.83
C VAL A 162 -6.97 -3.10 -6.78
N LEU A 163 -7.95 -2.28 -6.40
CA LEU A 163 -9.16 -2.05 -7.20
C LEU A 163 -8.85 -1.19 -8.44
N LYS A 164 -8.39 -1.81 -9.54
CA LYS A 164 -7.98 -1.10 -10.76
C LYS A 164 -8.93 -1.30 -11.93
#